data_AF-A0A1Y3W198-F1
#
_entry.id   AF-A0A1Y3W198-F1
#
_cell.length_a   1.000
_cell.length_b   1.000
_cell.length_c   1.000
_cell.angle_alpha   90.00
_cell.angle_beta   90.00
_cell.angle_gamma   90.00
#
_symmetry.space_group_name_H-M   'P 1'
#
loop_
_entity.id
_entity.type
_entity.pdbx_description
1 polymer ?
#
loop_
_entity_poly.entity_id
_entity_poly.type
_entity_poly.pdbx_seq_one_letter_code
_entity_poly.pdbx_strand_id
1 'polypeptide(L)'
;MKYIKLFILGLLVYSCDNISDVLEQSDDINVILLETTSLPIGNPGDTISFKVLATTNDIIKRVELTEKSHDFQPLGGKIRYEIVDTISVDENGYFNRDVRSIVVNYPIVLTDVTIGDTLSMRFTFTTDKGVRSSVKAQAKVGNYIYNSVKMIVGGHPLTATGGRFYSATRHKPYTDEFYQSKKDSIDVAVFSFQDGPSNYKIRFMSPGSPKTQEQIDGMINAVLLDYDHTTMLNTKFIKVDLPWMRIGDEEIRQLDFSNATDVIDVAPDDRIGFMTQDGRKGVILGLELIGFKIPLQTKIQKIPEL
;
A
#
# COMPACT_ATOMS: atom_id res chain seq x y z
N MET A 1 59.02 -31.51 8.95
CA MET A 1 57.56 -31.38 8.82
C MET A 1 57.20 -30.94 7.40
N LYS A 2 57.04 -31.87 6.45
CA LYS A 2 56.66 -31.55 5.06
C LYS A 2 55.73 -32.58 4.39
N TYR A 3 55.11 -33.46 5.18
CA TYR A 3 54.20 -34.51 4.67
C TYR A 3 52.77 -34.44 5.22
N ILE A 4 52.42 -33.42 6.02
CA ILE A 4 51.06 -33.26 6.59
C ILE A 4 50.13 -32.45 5.68
N LYS A 5 50.66 -31.71 4.68
CA LYS A 5 49.83 -30.88 3.79
C LYS A 5 49.26 -31.62 2.56
N LEU A 6 49.75 -32.81 2.23
CA LEU A 6 49.25 -33.57 1.07
C LEU A 6 48.12 -34.55 1.42
N PHE A 7 47.94 -34.89 2.70
CA PHE A 7 46.87 -35.81 3.14
C PHE A 7 45.52 -35.10 3.35
N ILE A 8 45.54 -33.80 3.65
CA ILE A 8 44.31 -33.01 3.87
C ILE A 8 43.66 -32.58 2.54
N LEU A 9 44.45 -32.45 1.47
CA LEU A 9 43.91 -32.13 0.13
C LEU A 9 43.34 -33.35 -0.60
N GLY A 10 43.77 -34.57 -0.24
CA GLY A 10 43.20 -35.83 -0.77
C GLY A 10 41.89 -36.25 -0.10
N LEU A 11 41.61 -35.76 1.11
CA LEU A 11 40.37 -36.05 1.85
C LEU A 11 39.22 -35.08 1.53
N LEU A 12 39.52 -33.92 0.93
CA LEU A 12 38.52 -32.94 0.49
C LEU A 12 38.00 -33.19 -0.94
N VAL A 13 38.57 -34.15 -1.67
CA VAL A 13 38.14 -34.53 -3.04
C VAL A 13 37.33 -35.84 -3.03
N TYR A 14 37.03 -36.39 -1.86
CA TYR A 14 36.20 -37.59 -1.67
C TYR A 14 34.79 -37.29 -1.13
N SER A 15 34.34 -36.04 -1.17
CA SER A 15 32.95 -35.68 -0.86
C SER A 15 32.29 -34.81 -1.94
N CYS A 16 32.82 -34.83 -3.16
CA CYS A 16 32.08 -34.38 -4.34
C CYS A 16 31.42 -35.60 -4.99
N ASP A 17 30.52 -36.23 -4.27
CA ASP A 17 29.50 -37.04 -4.92
C ASP A 17 28.44 -36.06 -5.44
N ASN A 18 28.42 -35.97 -6.77
CA ASN A 18 27.35 -35.51 -7.64
C ASN A 18 26.53 -34.27 -7.23
N ILE A 19 26.48 -33.28 -8.13
CA ILE A 19 25.36 -32.33 -8.23
C ILE A 19 23.99 -33.04 -8.36
N SER A 20 23.96 -34.34 -8.72
CA SER A 20 22.75 -35.15 -8.63
C SER A 20 22.30 -35.43 -7.19
N ASP A 21 23.19 -35.59 -6.21
CA ASP A 21 22.79 -35.87 -4.81
C ASP A 21 22.26 -34.62 -4.11
N VAL A 22 22.66 -33.43 -4.57
CA VAL A 22 22.10 -32.15 -4.14
C VAL A 22 20.74 -31.86 -4.82
N LEU A 23 20.42 -32.59 -5.90
CA LEU A 23 19.16 -32.50 -6.66
C LEU A 23 18.29 -33.75 -6.57
N GLU A 24 18.73 -34.79 -5.85
CA GLU A 24 17.88 -35.87 -5.39
C GLU A 24 16.93 -35.23 -4.39
N GLN A 25 15.74 -34.87 -4.87
CA GLN A 25 14.60 -34.63 -4.00
C GLN A 25 14.47 -35.87 -3.12
N SER A 26 14.76 -35.74 -1.84
CA SER A 26 14.44 -36.77 -0.85
C SER A 26 12.92 -37.04 -0.89
N ASP A 27 12.48 -38.14 -0.29
CA ASP A 27 11.06 -38.39 0.01
C ASP A 27 10.42 -37.26 0.86
N ASP A 28 11.18 -36.23 1.25
CA ASP A 28 10.68 -35.05 1.94
C ASP A 28 9.83 -34.15 1.04
N ILE A 29 9.03 -33.29 1.67
CA ILE A 29 8.24 -32.26 0.99
C ILE A 29 9.01 -30.94 1.05
N ASN A 30 9.40 -30.45 -0.12
CA ASN A 30 9.94 -29.10 -0.27
C ASN A 30 8.79 -28.09 -0.41
N VAL A 31 8.71 -27.14 0.52
CA VAL A 31 7.65 -26.12 0.58
C VAL A 31 8.28 -24.73 0.55
N ILE A 32 7.84 -23.90 -0.39
CA ILE A 32 8.39 -22.56 -0.64
C ILE A 32 7.25 -21.54 -0.66
N LEU A 33 7.46 -20.40 0.02
CA LEU A 33 6.60 -19.23 -0.11
C LEU A 33 6.89 -18.52 -1.43
N LEU A 34 5.85 -18.29 -2.22
CA LEU A 34 5.93 -17.49 -3.44
C LEU A 34 5.71 -16.00 -3.12
N GLU A 35 6.36 -15.51 -2.07
CA GLU A 35 6.31 -14.12 -1.62
C GLU A 35 7.57 -13.35 -2.04
N THR A 36 7.46 -12.03 -2.11
CA THR A 36 8.60 -11.13 -2.34
C THR A 36 9.54 -11.09 -1.13
N THR A 37 10.74 -10.53 -1.28
CA THR A 37 11.74 -10.40 -0.19
C THR A 37 11.25 -9.61 1.03
N SER A 38 10.16 -8.84 0.90
CA SER A 38 9.46 -8.15 1.98
C SER A 38 8.06 -8.72 2.17
N LEU A 39 7.59 -8.72 3.42
CA LEU A 39 6.22 -9.12 3.75
C LEU A 39 5.20 -8.32 2.94
N PRO A 40 4.20 -8.98 2.32
CA PRO A 40 3.10 -8.29 1.67
C PRO A 40 2.35 -7.41 2.68
N ILE A 41 1.93 -6.23 2.24
CA ILE A 41 1.14 -5.29 3.03
C ILE A 41 -0.24 -5.20 2.39
N GLY A 42 -1.30 -5.36 3.18
CA GLY A 42 -2.67 -5.14 2.73
C GLY A 42 -3.42 -4.25 3.72
N ASN A 43 -4.34 -3.44 3.24
CA ASN A 43 -5.15 -2.57 4.10
C ASN A 43 -6.50 -3.21 4.42
N PRO A 44 -7.17 -2.83 5.53
CA PRO A 44 -8.52 -3.30 5.81
C PRO A 44 -9.46 -3.15 4.61
N GLY A 45 -10.19 -4.22 4.27
CA GLY A 45 -11.05 -4.34 3.09
C GLY A 45 -10.34 -4.74 1.79
N ASP A 46 -9.01 -4.77 1.74
CA ASP A 46 -8.28 -5.29 0.58
C ASP A 46 -8.30 -6.83 0.58
N THR A 47 -8.12 -7.43 -0.60
CA THR A 47 -7.88 -8.88 -0.73
C THR A 47 -6.38 -9.12 -0.86
N ILE A 48 -5.80 -9.91 0.05
CA ILE A 48 -4.42 -10.40 -0.07
C ILE A 48 -4.44 -11.89 -0.41
N SER A 49 -3.46 -12.37 -1.17
CA SER A 49 -3.34 -13.78 -1.54
C SER A 49 -2.03 -14.36 -1.03
N PHE A 50 -2.11 -15.35 -0.15
CA PHE A 50 -0.95 -16.15 0.24
C PHE A 50 -0.72 -17.22 -0.81
N LYS A 51 0.49 -17.23 -1.40
CA LYS A 51 0.87 -18.18 -2.43
C LYS A 51 2.00 -19.07 -1.94
N VAL A 52 1.76 -20.38 -1.95
CA VAL A 52 2.73 -21.39 -1.50
C VAL A 52 2.87 -22.45 -2.57
N LEU A 53 4.10 -22.85 -2.86
CA LEU A 53 4.42 -24.00 -3.69
C LEU A 53 4.90 -25.14 -2.80
N ALA A 54 4.37 -26.35 -3.04
CA ALA A 54 4.93 -27.56 -2.47
C ALA A 54 5.26 -28.57 -3.57
N THR A 55 6.39 -29.25 -3.44
CA THR A 55 6.89 -30.28 -4.36
C THR A 55 7.48 -31.46 -3.57
N THR A 56 7.28 -32.68 -4.05
CA THR A 56 7.82 -33.90 -3.45
C THR A 56 7.83 -35.03 -4.48
N ASN A 57 8.62 -36.08 -4.22
CA ASN A 57 8.59 -37.32 -5.00
C ASN A 57 7.45 -38.27 -4.59
N ASP A 58 6.92 -38.07 -3.38
CA ASP A 58 5.74 -38.76 -2.85
C ASP A 58 4.42 -38.22 -3.42
N ILE A 59 3.28 -38.76 -2.98
CA ILE A 59 1.96 -38.22 -3.32
C ILE A 59 1.52 -37.29 -2.19
N ILE A 60 1.41 -35.99 -2.47
CA ILE A 60 0.75 -35.04 -1.59
C ILE A 60 -0.73 -35.43 -1.54
N LYS A 61 -1.22 -35.80 -0.35
CA LYS A 61 -2.62 -36.19 -0.14
C LYS A 61 -3.51 -35.02 0.25
N ARG A 62 -2.97 -34.07 1.02
CA ARG A 62 -3.75 -33.02 1.67
C ARG A 62 -2.93 -31.79 1.97
N VAL A 63 -3.60 -30.64 1.92
CA VAL A 63 -3.13 -29.36 2.45
C VAL A 63 -4.13 -28.85 3.47
N GLU A 64 -3.62 -28.43 4.63
CA GLU A 64 -4.44 -27.87 5.70
C GLU A 64 -3.83 -26.59 6.28
N LEU A 65 -4.71 -25.74 6.80
CA LEU A 65 -4.33 -24.54 7.58
C LEU A 65 -4.29 -24.94 9.05
N THR A 66 -3.09 -25.11 9.61
CA THR A 66 -2.94 -25.65 10.97
C THR A 66 -2.86 -24.56 12.03
N GLU A 67 -2.43 -23.36 11.67
CA GLU A 67 -2.35 -22.20 12.55
C GLU A 67 -2.82 -20.95 11.80
N LYS A 68 -3.61 -20.12 12.48
CA LYS A 68 -4.06 -18.82 12.00
C LYS A 68 -3.97 -17.81 13.13
N SER A 69 -3.42 -16.64 12.86
CA SER A 69 -3.42 -15.55 13.85
C SER A 69 -4.79 -14.89 14.02
N HIS A 70 -5.64 -14.94 13.00
CA HIS A 70 -6.94 -14.29 12.94
C HIS A 70 -7.97 -15.23 12.29
N ASP A 71 -9.25 -14.95 12.49
CA ASP A 71 -10.31 -15.68 11.78
C ASP A 71 -10.47 -15.13 10.36
N PHE A 72 -9.71 -15.72 9.44
CA PHE A 72 -9.70 -15.29 8.05
C PHE A 72 -10.91 -15.83 7.29
N GLN A 73 -11.64 -14.95 6.62
CA GLN A 73 -12.68 -15.31 5.66
C GLN A 73 -12.06 -15.47 4.25
N PRO A 74 -11.91 -16.70 3.72
CA PRO A 74 -11.38 -16.89 2.36
C PRO A 74 -12.35 -16.39 1.30
N LEU A 75 -11.81 -15.75 0.26
CA LEU A 75 -12.60 -15.28 -0.87
C LEU A 75 -13.13 -16.48 -1.69
N GLY A 76 -14.40 -16.81 -1.50
CA GLY A 76 -15.05 -17.99 -2.09
C GLY A 76 -15.08 -19.22 -1.18
N GLY A 77 -14.79 -19.06 0.12
CA GLY A 77 -15.06 -20.09 1.14
C GLY A 77 -14.05 -21.24 1.24
N LYS A 78 -13.10 -21.39 0.28
CA LYS A 78 -12.16 -22.53 0.24
C LYS A 78 -10.77 -22.13 -0.28
N ILE A 79 -9.78 -22.96 0.02
CA ILE A 79 -8.44 -22.88 -0.57
C ILE A 79 -8.53 -23.08 -2.08
N ARG A 80 -7.85 -22.22 -2.87
CA ARG A 80 -7.76 -22.40 -4.32
C ARG A 80 -6.43 -23.07 -4.67
N TYR A 81 -6.50 -24.03 -5.58
CA TYR A 81 -5.34 -24.78 -6.04
C TYR A 81 -5.08 -24.42 -7.49
N GLU A 82 -3.86 -23.96 -7.77
CA GLU A 82 -3.39 -23.64 -9.12
C GLU A 82 -2.47 -24.79 -9.56
N ILE A 83 -2.97 -25.63 -10.45
CA ILE A 83 -2.21 -26.66 -11.17
C ILE A 83 -2.56 -26.50 -12.65
N VAL A 84 -1.70 -26.97 -13.56
CA VAL A 84 -1.93 -27.01 -15.01
C VAL A 84 -3.20 -27.79 -15.40
N ASP A 85 -3.83 -28.50 -14.45
CA ASP A 85 -5.00 -29.34 -14.66
C ASP A 85 -5.91 -29.38 -13.41
N THR A 86 -7.20 -29.65 -13.60
CA THR A 86 -8.27 -29.45 -12.60
C THR A 86 -8.17 -30.45 -11.45
N ILE A 87 -8.18 -29.99 -10.19
CA ILE A 87 -8.25 -30.83 -8.98
C ILE A 87 -9.53 -30.54 -8.21
N SER A 88 -10.15 -31.58 -7.67
CA SER A 88 -11.20 -31.45 -6.65
C SER A 88 -10.70 -31.96 -5.30
N VAL A 89 -11.25 -31.36 -4.24
CA VAL A 89 -10.95 -31.70 -2.85
C VAL A 89 -12.22 -32.18 -2.18
N ASP A 90 -12.14 -33.30 -1.48
CA ASP A 90 -13.27 -33.84 -0.72
C ASP A 90 -13.54 -33.04 0.57
N GLU A 91 -14.57 -33.44 1.32
CA GLU A 91 -14.95 -32.77 2.57
C GLU A 91 -13.88 -32.87 3.67
N ASN A 92 -13.00 -33.87 3.58
CA ASN A 92 -11.92 -34.13 4.54
C ASN A 92 -10.58 -33.48 4.11
N GLY A 93 -10.54 -32.79 2.96
CA GLY A 93 -9.35 -32.11 2.47
C GLY A 93 -8.43 -32.95 1.59
N TYR A 94 -8.84 -34.14 1.15
CA TYR A 94 -8.04 -35.00 0.28
C TYR A 94 -8.23 -34.67 -1.20
N PHE A 95 -7.14 -34.78 -1.95
CA PHE A 95 -7.18 -34.65 -3.41
C PHE A 95 -7.78 -35.90 -4.06
N ASN A 96 -8.53 -35.69 -5.15
CA ASN A 96 -9.15 -36.77 -5.92
C ASN A 96 -8.18 -37.59 -6.79
N ARG A 97 -6.88 -37.24 -6.80
CA ARG A 97 -5.83 -37.89 -7.59
C ARG A 97 -4.46 -37.67 -6.97
N ASP A 98 -3.47 -38.34 -7.52
CA ASP A 98 -2.07 -38.19 -7.12
C ASP A 98 -1.50 -36.82 -7.54
N VAL A 99 -0.90 -36.11 -6.58
CA VAL A 99 -0.33 -34.78 -6.76
C VAL A 99 1.09 -34.77 -6.23
N ARG A 100 2.07 -34.38 -7.06
CA ARG A 100 3.48 -34.27 -6.65
C ARG A 100 3.97 -32.82 -6.56
N SER A 101 3.24 -31.90 -7.19
CA SER A 101 3.51 -30.47 -7.16
C SER A 101 2.18 -29.72 -7.12
N ILE A 102 2.08 -28.72 -6.24
CA ILE A 102 0.87 -27.92 -6.09
C ILE A 102 1.20 -26.48 -5.74
N VAL A 103 0.57 -25.54 -6.43
CA VAL A 103 0.52 -24.14 -6.00
C VAL A 103 -0.79 -23.90 -5.28
N VAL A 104 -0.68 -23.42 -4.05
CA VAL A 104 -1.81 -23.03 -3.22
C VAL A 104 -1.95 -21.52 -3.32
N ASN A 105 -3.13 -21.05 -3.70
CA ASN A 105 -3.50 -19.64 -3.67
C ASN A 105 -4.64 -19.46 -2.66
N TYR A 106 -4.35 -18.78 -1.55
CA TYR A 106 -5.32 -18.52 -0.50
C TYR A 106 -5.64 -17.02 -0.41
N PRO A 107 -6.63 -16.54 -1.19
CA PRO A 107 -7.09 -15.16 -1.10
C PRO A 107 -7.93 -14.97 0.18
N ILE A 108 -7.55 -14.01 1.00
CA ILE A 108 -8.30 -13.56 2.17
C ILE A 108 -8.76 -12.12 2.00
N VAL A 109 -9.96 -11.81 2.48
CA VAL A 109 -10.40 -10.42 2.63
C VAL A 109 -9.98 -9.96 4.02
N LEU A 110 -9.36 -8.79 4.11
CA LEU A 110 -8.95 -8.22 5.39
C LEU A 110 -10.13 -7.56 6.11
N THR A 111 -10.97 -8.37 6.73
CA THR A 111 -12.04 -7.93 7.64
C THR A 111 -11.60 -8.17 9.07
N ASP A 112 -11.99 -7.28 9.99
CA ASP A 112 -11.74 -7.42 11.44
C ASP A 112 -10.26 -7.56 11.84
N VAL A 113 -9.39 -6.76 11.21
CA VAL A 113 -7.95 -6.69 11.50
C VAL A 113 -7.56 -5.34 12.11
N THR A 114 -6.57 -5.34 13.01
CA THR A 114 -6.04 -4.07 13.56
C THR A 114 -4.88 -3.59 12.70
N ILE A 115 -4.82 -2.28 12.49
CA ILE A 115 -3.71 -1.64 11.77
C ILE A 115 -2.40 -1.93 12.52
N GLY A 116 -1.35 -2.29 11.79
CA GLY A 116 -0.05 -2.66 12.35
C GLY A 116 0.10 -4.14 12.70
N ASP A 117 -1.00 -4.91 12.73
CA ASP A 117 -0.94 -6.35 12.99
C ASP A 117 -0.13 -7.08 11.91
N THR A 118 0.53 -8.16 12.32
CA THR A 118 1.10 -9.13 11.39
C THR A 118 0.21 -10.36 11.34
N LEU A 119 -0.49 -10.52 10.23
CA LEU A 119 -1.27 -11.71 9.90
C LEU A 119 -0.31 -12.87 9.66
N SER A 120 -0.68 -14.06 10.13
CA SER A 120 0.09 -15.26 9.83
C SER A 120 -0.78 -16.49 9.67
N MET A 121 -0.34 -17.37 8.76
CA MET A 121 -1.01 -18.61 8.41
C MET A 121 0.03 -19.71 8.21
N ARG A 122 -0.21 -20.89 8.79
CA ARG A 122 0.64 -22.06 8.54
C ARG A 122 -0.06 -23.02 7.59
N PHE A 123 0.54 -23.23 6.42
CA PHE A 123 0.14 -24.26 5.46
C PHE A 123 0.94 -25.52 5.77
N THR A 124 0.23 -26.62 6.05
CA THR A 124 0.84 -27.93 6.29
C THR A 124 0.43 -28.90 5.19
N PHE A 125 1.43 -29.52 4.58
CA PHE A 125 1.31 -30.50 3.49
C PHE A 125 1.58 -31.88 4.08
N THR A 126 0.76 -32.87 3.72
CA THR A 126 0.92 -34.26 4.18
C THR A 126 0.95 -35.21 2.99
N THR A 127 1.92 -36.12 2.96
CA THR A 127 2.01 -37.15 1.91
C THR A 127 1.18 -38.39 2.25
N ASP A 128 1.04 -39.27 1.27
CA ASP A 128 0.43 -40.59 1.41
C ASP A 128 1.15 -41.51 2.39
N LYS A 129 2.46 -41.33 2.56
CA LYS A 129 3.30 -42.01 3.56
C LYS A 129 3.28 -41.35 4.95
N GLY A 130 2.57 -40.23 5.12
CA GLY A 130 2.44 -39.53 6.39
C GLY A 130 3.54 -38.53 6.71
N VAL A 131 4.44 -38.23 5.74
CA VAL A 131 5.45 -37.17 5.88
C VAL A 131 4.72 -35.82 5.92
N ARG A 132 5.13 -34.93 6.83
CA ARG A 132 4.53 -33.60 7.02
C ARG A 132 5.58 -32.52 6.89
N SER A 133 5.28 -31.48 6.13
CA SER A 133 6.08 -30.26 6.03
C SER A 133 5.18 -29.04 6.08
N SER A 134 5.67 -27.93 6.62
CA SER A 134 4.86 -26.72 6.81
C SER A 134 5.63 -25.46 6.49
N VAL A 135 4.90 -24.44 6.04
CA VAL A 135 5.44 -23.08 5.86
C VAL A 135 4.51 -22.06 6.48
N LYS A 136 5.11 -21.03 7.10
CA LYS A 136 4.38 -19.91 7.70
C LYS A 136 4.38 -18.72 6.76
N ALA A 137 3.23 -18.43 6.15
CA ALA A 137 3.01 -17.21 5.37
C ALA A 137 2.64 -16.04 6.30
N GLN A 138 3.06 -14.83 5.97
CA GLN A 138 2.80 -13.65 6.80
C GLN A 138 2.49 -12.42 5.94
N ALA A 139 1.61 -11.55 6.44
CA ALA A 139 1.31 -10.26 5.83
C ALA A 139 1.19 -9.20 6.92
N LYS A 140 1.53 -7.95 6.62
CA LYS A 140 1.27 -6.82 7.52
C LYS A 140 -0.02 -6.11 7.14
N VAL A 141 -0.77 -5.72 8.16
CA VAL A 141 -1.94 -4.85 7.99
C VAL A 141 -1.45 -3.42 7.97
N GLY A 142 -1.52 -2.81 6.78
CA GLY A 142 -1.24 -1.38 6.61
C GLY A 142 -2.50 -0.55 6.78
N ASN A 143 -2.33 0.76 6.84
CA ASN A 143 -3.40 1.73 6.71
C ASN A 143 -3.08 2.74 5.61
N TYR A 144 -2.43 2.29 4.53
CA TYR A 144 -1.71 3.14 3.61
C TYR A 144 -2.24 3.04 2.18
N ILE A 145 -2.65 4.17 1.62
CA ILE A 145 -2.98 4.31 0.20
C ILE A 145 -1.90 5.15 -0.47
N TYR A 146 -1.25 4.58 -1.49
CA TYR A 146 -0.39 5.34 -2.40
C TYR A 146 -1.09 5.57 -3.73
N ASN A 147 -1.44 6.83 -3.99
CA ASN A 147 -1.94 7.25 -5.28
C ASN A 147 -0.81 7.76 -6.16
N SER A 148 -0.29 6.87 -7.00
CA SER A 148 0.82 7.15 -7.92
C SER A 148 0.41 7.91 -9.18
N VAL A 149 -0.88 7.91 -9.54
CA VAL A 149 -1.39 8.66 -10.69
C VAL A 149 -1.27 10.15 -10.40
N LYS A 150 -0.67 10.92 -11.30
CA LYS A 150 -0.51 12.36 -11.11
C LYS A 150 -1.85 13.07 -11.31
N MET A 151 -2.32 13.82 -10.32
CA MET A 151 -3.51 14.66 -10.43
C MET A 151 -3.10 16.11 -10.57
N ILE A 152 -3.55 16.75 -11.66
CA ILE A 152 -3.24 18.15 -11.93
C ILE A 152 -4.26 19.01 -11.19
N VAL A 153 -3.79 19.82 -10.25
CA VAL A 153 -4.62 20.77 -9.48
C VAL A 153 -4.15 22.20 -9.73
N GLY A 154 -4.98 23.15 -9.33
CA GLY A 154 -4.72 24.57 -9.44
C GLY A 154 -5.46 25.23 -10.60
N GLY A 155 -5.24 26.53 -10.71
CA GLY A 155 -5.92 27.39 -11.65
C GLY A 155 -5.34 28.79 -11.63
N HIS A 156 -5.80 29.62 -12.57
CA HIS A 156 -5.37 31.00 -12.74
C HIS A 156 -5.50 31.83 -11.43
N PRO A 157 -4.56 32.73 -11.09
CA PRO A 157 -4.61 33.49 -9.84
C PRO A 157 -5.86 34.37 -9.69
N LEU A 158 -6.40 34.90 -10.79
CA LEU A 158 -7.42 35.97 -10.76
C LEU A 158 -8.82 35.54 -11.21
N THR A 159 -8.99 34.35 -11.78
CA THR A 159 -10.25 33.90 -12.40
C THR A 159 -10.62 32.50 -11.95
N ALA A 160 -11.90 32.23 -11.76
CA ALA A 160 -12.42 30.91 -11.37
C ALA A 160 -12.34 29.89 -12.53
N THR A 161 -11.12 29.50 -12.92
CA THR A 161 -10.85 28.46 -13.92
C THR A 161 -9.82 27.45 -13.42
N GLY A 162 -10.17 26.17 -13.35
CA GLY A 162 -9.23 25.09 -13.04
C GLY A 162 -9.80 24.04 -12.09
N GLY A 163 -8.93 23.16 -11.60
CA GLY A 163 -9.25 22.15 -10.59
C GLY A 163 -8.66 22.55 -9.25
N ARG A 164 -9.20 23.59 -8.61
CA ARG A 164 -8.65 24.15 -7.37
C ARG A 164 -9.02 23.38 -6.11
N PHE A 165 -10.11 22.64 -6.15
CA PHE A 165 -10.59 21.91 -4.98
C PHE A 165 -10.16 20.46 -5.08
N TYR A 166 -9.35 20.01 -4.14
CA TYR A 166 -8.75 18.69 -4.18
C TYR A 166 -9.23 17.84 -3.02
N SER A 167 -9.72 16.65 -3.34
CA SER A 167 -9.99 15.59 -2.36
C SER A 167 -8.78 14.67 -2.31
N ALA A 168 -8.03 14.73 -1.23
CA ALA A 168 -6.89 13.86 -0.99
C ALA A 168 -7.37 12.43 -0.68
N THR A 169 -8.47 12.29 0.04
CA THR A 169 -9.09 10.99 0.35
C THR A 169 -9.57 10.25 -0.89
N ARG A 170 -10.11 10.96 -1.89
CA ARG A 170 -10.58 10.38 -3.16
C ARG A 170 -9.56 10.47 -4.29
N HIS A 171 -8.40 11.10 -4.02
CA HIS A 171 -7.38 11.42 -5.01
C HIS A 171 -7.94 12.06 -6.29
N LYS A 172 -8.75 13.11 -6.11
CA LYS A 172 -9.52 13.70 -7.22
C LYS A 172 -9.61 15.23 -7.14
N PRO A 173 -9.27 15.94 -8.23
CA PRO A 173 -9.57 17.36 -8.36
C PRO A 173 -11.03 17.59 -8.76
N TYR A 174 -11.60 18.68 -8.26
CA TYR A 174 -12.90 19.22 -8.61
C TYR A 174 -12.73 20.64 -9.13
N THR A 175 -13.51 20.96 -10.16
CA THR A 175 -13.54 22.31 -10.71
C THR A 175 -14.38 23.22 -9.85
N ASP A 176 -14.23 24.51 -10.12
CA ASP A 176 -15.02 25.60 -9.56
C ASP A 176 -16.55 25.42 -9.78
N GLU A 177 -16.98 24.67 -10.80
CA GLU A 177 -18.39 24.39 -11.08
C GLU A 177 -18.95 23.22 -10.24
N PHE A 178 -18.12 22.24 -9.89
CA PHE A 178 -18.58 20.99 -9.28
C PHE A 178 -18.33 20.90 -7.77
N TYR A 179 -17.51 21.80 -7.22
CA TYR A 179 -17.06 21.72 -5.82
C TYR A 179 -18.24 21.79 -4.82
N GLN A 180 -19.28 22.57 -5.12
CA GLN A 180 -20.44 22.74 -4.21
C GLN A 180 -21.14 21.41 -3.91
N SER A 181 -21.19 20.48 -4.87
CA SER A 181 -21.77 19.14 -4.68
C SER A 181 -20.84 18.16 -3.92
N LYS A 182 -19.66 18.65 -3.49
CA LYS A 182 -18.54 17.87 -2.95
C LYS A 182 -17.89 18.53 -1.72
N LYS A 183 -18.51 19.56 -1.12
CA LYS A 183 -17.97 20.31 0.03
C LYS A 183 -17.44 19.40 1.14
N ASP A 184 -18.21 18.36 1.47
CA ASP A 184 -17.88 17.35 2.51
C ASP A 184 -16.75 16.38 2.14
N SER A 185 -16.04 16.61 1.02
CA SER A 185 -14.93 15.76 0.58
C SER A 185 -13.72 16.54 0.09
N ILE A 186 -13.76 17.87 0.12
CA ILE A 186 -12.66 18.71 -0.34
C ILE A 186 -11.72 18.92 0.83
N ASP A 187 -10.51 18.39 0.70
CA ASP A 187 -9.49 18.43 1.74
C ASP A 187 -8.55 19.63 1.56
N VAL A 188 -8.33 20.08 0.32
CA VAL A 188 -7.37 21.16 0.01
C VAL A 188 -7.93 22.11 -1.04
N ALA A 189 -7.86 23.41 -0.77
CA ALA A 189 -8.04 24.44 -1.79
C ALA A 189 -6.66 24.88 -2.31
N VAL A 190 -6.48 24.88 -3.63
CA VAL A 190 -5.19 25.07 -4.31
C VAL A 190 -5.25 26.33 -5.13
N PHE A 191 -4.39 27.28 -4.80
CA PHE A 191 -4.32 28.57 -5.46
C PHE A 191 -2.93 28.84 -6.01
N SER A 192 -2.89 29.49 -7.18
CA SER A 192 -1.66 30.05 -7.73
C SER A 192 -1.56 31.51 -7.32
N PHE A 193 -0.36 31.94 -6.98
CA PHE A 193 -0.01 33.31 -6.63
C PHE A 193 1.08 33.79 -7.55
N GLN A 194 1.01 35.05 -7.96
CA GLN A 194 2.10 35.67 -8.70
C GLN A 194 3.30 35.86 -7.76
N ASP A 195 4.48 35.41 -8.20
CA ASP A 195 5.75 35.47 -7.48
C ASP A 195 6.80 36.18 -8.33
N GLY A 196 6.48 37.41 -8.73
CA GLY A 196 7.28 38.20 -9.66
C GLY A 196 6.71 38.24 -11.09
N PRO A 197 7.44 38.81 -12.06
CA PRO A 197 6.89 39.15 -13.37
C PRO A 197 6.44 37.94 -14.21
N SER A 198 7.03 36.76 -13.99
CA SER A 198 6.78 35.56 -14.81
C SER A 198 6.79 34.26 -14.01
N ASN A 199 6.83 34.34 -12.68
CA ASN A 199 6.85 33.16 -11.81
C ASN A 199 5.55 33.11 -11.00
N TYR A 200 5.13 31.88 -10.70
CA TYR A 200 3.98 31.63 -9.85
C TYR A 200 4.37 30.64 -8.76
N LYS A 201 3.80 30.85 -7.58
CA LYS A 201 3.85 29.91 -6.46
C LYS A 201 2.50 29.25 -6.30
N ILE A 202 2.50 28.01 -5.84
CA ILE A 202 1.28 27.33 -5.43
C ILE A 202 1.16 27.44 -3.91
N ARG A 203 -0.07 27.58 -3.44
CA ARG A 203 -0.40 27.56 -2.03
C ARG A 203 -1.54 26.59 -1.80
N PHE A 204 -1.36 25.74 -0.81
CA PHE A 204 -2.43 24.93 -0.27
C PHE A 204 -3.06 25.68 0.90
N MET A 205 -4.38 25.71 0.90
CA MET A 205 -5.18 26.36 1.92
C MET A 205 -6.26 25.40 2.40
N SER A 206 -6.51 25.44 3.70
CA SER A 206 -7.59 24.71 4.35
C SER A 206 -8.90 25.26 3.83
N PRO A 207 -9.77 24.44 3.21
CA PRO A 207 -11.05 24.92 2.70
C PRO A 207 -11.89 25.63 3.78
N GLY A 208 -11.87 25.12 5.01
CA GLY A 208 -12.56 25.72 6.15
C GLY A 208 -11.97 27.03 6.69
N SER A 209 -10.80 27.46 6.21
CA SER A 209 -10.11 28.65 6.74
C SER A 209 -10.71 29.96 6.24
N PRO A 210 -10.87 30.98 7.10
CA PRO A 210 -11.23 32.34 6.67
C PRO A 210 -10.29 32.93 5.61
N LYS A 211 -9.00 32.53 5.63
CA LYS A 211 -8.03 32.98 4.61
C LYS A 211 -8.38 32.45 3.22
N THR A 212 -9.02 31.29 3.13
CA THR A 212 -9.49 30.73 1.85
C THR A 212 -10.66 31.54 1.32
N GLN A 213 -11.57 31.98 2.19
CA GLN A 213 -12.63 32.92 1.84
C GLN A 213 -12.05 34.22 1.29
N GLU A 214 -11.13 34.85 2.03
CA GLU A 214 -10.47 36.10 1.62
C GLU A 214 -9.81 35.96 0.23
N GLN A 215 -9.14 34.83 -0.02
CA GLN A 215 -8.51 34.55 -1.30
C GLN A 215 -9.53 34.42 -2.45
N ILE A 216 -10.69 33.81 -2.18
CA ILE A 216 -11.76 33.66 -3.17
C ILE A 216 -12.42 35.00 -3.42
N ASP A 217 -12.76 35.76 -2.37
CA ASP A 217 -13.40 37.07 -2.46
C ASP A 217 -12.56 38.08 -3.26
N GLY A 218 -11.23 37.94 -3.25
CA GLY A 218 -10.30 38.72 -4.06
C GLY A 218 -10.28 38.40 -5.56
N MET A 219 -10.98 37.35 -6.03
CA MET A 219 -11.03 36.98 -7.45
C MET A 219 -12.05 37.82 -8.23
N ILE A 220 -11.74 38.10 -9.50
CA ILE A 220 -12.60 38.94 -10.38
C ILE A 220 -14.02 38.37 -10.50
N ASN A 221 -14.18 37.05 -10.43
CA ASN A 221 -15.46 36.36 -10.57
C ASN A 221 -15.87 35.60 -9.29
N ALA A 222 -15.45 36.07 -8.11
CA ALA A 222 -15.72 35.41 -6.82
C ALA A 222 -17.21 35.11 -6.59
N VAL A 223 -18.08 36.05 -6.99
CA VAL A 223 -19.54 35.96 -6.83
C VAL A 223 -20.14 34.72 -7.51
N LEU A 224 -19.50 34.19 -8.55
CA LEU A 224 -19.96 32.99 -9.25
C LEU A 224 -19.73 31.70 -8.45
N LEU A 225 -18.85 31.73 -7.44
CA LEU A 225 -18.49 30.53 -6.68
C LEU A 225 -19.44 30.23 -5.54
N ASP A 226 -20.14 31.24 -5.00
CA ASP A 226 -20.98 31.12 -3.80
C ASP A 226 -20.26 30.34 -2.67
N TYR A 227 -19.02 30.74 -2.42
CA TYR A 227 -18.15 30.06 -1.47
C TYR A 227 -18.42 30.53 -0.06
N ASP A 228 -18.62 29.56 0.85
CA ASP A 228 -18.74 29.78 2.28
C ASP A 228 -17.80 28.82 2.99
N HIS A 229 -16.67 29.34 3.48
CA HIS A 229 -15.66 28.56 4.16
C HIS A 229 -16.21 27.85 5.41
N THR A 230 -17.25 28.37 6.07
CA THR A 230 -17.81 27.75 7.29
C THR A 230 -18.48 26.41 7.03
N THR A 231 -18.82 26.14 5.76
CA THR A 231 -19.41 24.87 5.30
C THR A 231 -18.38 23.86 4.79
N MET A 232 -17.09 24.18 4.87
CA MET A 232 -16.01 23.40 4.25
C MET A 232 -15.16 22.67 5.30
N LEU A 233 -14.48 21.61 4.88
CA LEU A 233 -13.62 20.82 5.75
C LEU A 233 -12.36 21.60 6.16
N ASN A 234 -11.94 21.38 7.40
CA ASN A 234 -10.68 21.92 7.93
C ASN A 234 -9.53 20.94 7.75
N THR A 235 -8.44 21.39 7.13
CA THR A 235 -7.23 20.60 6.94
C THR A 235 -6.03 21.36 7.46
N LYS A 236 -5.18 20.68 8.21
CA LYS A 236 -3.93 21.23 8.74
C LYS A 236 -2.76 20.80 7.89
N PHE A 237 -1.75 21.65 7.71
CA PHE A 237 -0.57 21.38 6.89
C PHE A 237 0.74 21.57 7.65
N ILE A 238 1.76 20.79 7.26
CA ILE A 238 3.15 20.89 7.71
C ILE A 238 4.12 20.64 6.54
N LYS A 239 5.35 21.14 6.62
CA LYS A 239 6.45 20.67 5.75
C LYS A 239 6.97 19.34 6.27
N VAL A 240 7.25 18.41 5.35
CA VAL A 240 7.80 17.08 5.67
C VAL A 240 9.20 16.96 5.09
N ASP A 241 10.20 16.83 5.96
CA ASP A 241 11.59 16.63 5.55
C ASP A 241 12.00 15.16 5.50
N LEU A 242 11.20 14.34 4.81
CA LEU A 242 11.51 12.94 4.55
C LEU A 242 11.53 12.67 3.04
N PRO A 243 12.46 11.88 2.50
CA PRO A 243 12.45 11.49 1.09
C PRO A 243 11.14 10.79 0.73
N TRP A 244 10.52 11.14 -0.40
CA TRP A 244 9.23 10.57 -0.82
C TRP A 244 9.20 9.04 -0.78
N MET A 245 10.28 8.39 -1.24
CA MET A 245 10.40 6.93 -1.26
C MET A 245 10.42 6.28 0.12
N ARG A 246 10.76 7.03 1.18
CA ARG A 246 10.80 6.54 2.57
C ARG A 246 9.50 6.75 3.33
N ILE A 247 8.57 7.55 2.81
CA ILE A 247 7.31 7.83 3.50
C ILE A 247 6.37 6.62 3.32
N GLY A 248 6.22 5.83 4.37
CA GLY A 248 5.26 4.73 4.47
C GLY A 248 4.23 4.97 5.57
N ASP A 249 3.57 3.88 5.97
CA ASP A 249 2.53 3.88 7.00
C ASP A 249 3.03 4.46 8.34
N GLU A 250 4.21 4.01 8.78
CA GLU A 250 4.81 4.42 10.06
C GLU A 250 5.21 5.90 10.04
N GLU A 251 5.85 6.37 8.97
CA GLU A 251 6.23 7.78 8.85
C GLU A 251 5.00 8.70 8.82
N ILE A 252 3.91 8.28 8.18
CA ILE A 252 2.65 9.06 8.17
C ILE A 252 2.01 9.11 9.56
N ARG A 253 1.99 7.98 10.29
CA ARG A 253 1.46 7.91 11.66
C ARG A 253 2.19 8.88 12.59
N GLN A 254 3.52 8.93 12.48
CA GLN A 254 4.41 9.74 13.31
C GLN A 254 4.44 11.24 12.95
N LEU A 255 3.75 11.68 11.89
CA LEU A 255 3.69 13.11 11.56
C LEU A 255 3.09 13.91 12.73
N ASP A 256 3.83 14.94 13.16
CA ASP A 256 3.44 15.85 14.22
C ASP A 256 2.81 17.13 13.63
N PHE A 257 1.55 17.38 14.00
CA PHE A 257 0.76 18.54 13.59
C PHE A 257 0.61 19.60 14.69
N SER A 258 1.42 19.53 15.75
CA SER A 258 1.42 20.50 16.86
C SER A 258 1.62 21.95 16.39
N ASN A 259 2.47 22.16 15.38
CA ASN A 259 2.78 23.46 14.78
C ASN A 259 2.17 23.63 13.38
N ALA A 260 1.08 22.93 13.10
CA ALA A 260 0.47 22.97 11.78
C ALA A 260 -0.21 24.31 11.46
N THR A 261 -0.34 24.58 10.16
CA THR A 261 -0.93 25.80 9.61
C THR A 261 -2.10 25.45 8.68
N ASP A 262 -3.06 26.36 8.55
CA ASP A 262 -4.14 26.26 7.57
C ASP A 262 -3.70 26.66 6.16
N VAL A 263 -2.50 27.23 6.02
CA VAL A 263 -2.00 27.79 4.76
C VAL A 263 -0.51 27.49 4.62
N ILE A 264 -0.12 26.95 3.47
CA ILE A 264 1.28 26.60 3.20
C ILE A 264 1.63 26.81 1.72
N ASP A 265 2.78 27.44 1.46
CA ASP A 265 3.32 27.56 0.11
C ASP A 265 3.97 26.23 -0.32
N VAL A 266 3.85 25.90 -1.60
CA VAL A 266 4.29 24.64 -2.21
C VAL A 266 5.19 24.94 -3.39
N ALA A 267 6.44 24.51 -3.28
CA ALA A 267 7.41 24.51 -4.35
C ALA A 267 7.48 23.11 -5.01
N PRO A 268 8.08 23.00 -6.20
CA PRO A 268 8.42 21.70 -6.77
C PRO A 268 9.24 20.84 -5.80
N ASP A 269 8.93 19.55 -5.77
CA ASP A 269 9.52 18.51 -4.90
C ASP A 269 9.26 18.68 -3.40
N ASP A 270 8.40 19.63 -3.01
CA ASP A 270 7.95 19.74 -1.63
C ASP A 270 7.04 18.58 -1.25
N ARG A 271 7.24 18.09 -0.02
CA ARG A 271 6.36 17.13 0.63
C ARG A 271 5.58 17.87 1.70
N ILE A 272 4.27 17.94 1.49
CA ILE A 272 3.35 18.63 2.39
C ILE A 272 2.59 17.57 3.17
N GLY A 273 2.87 17.48 4.46
CA GLY A 273 2.05 16.69 5.38
C GLY A 273 0.71 17.38 5.56
N PHE A 274 -0.37 16.62 5.56
CA PHE A 274 -1.71 17.13 5.82
C PHE A 274 -2.46 16.23 6.81
N MET A 275 -3.35 16.84 7.60
CA MET A 275 -4.29 16.13 8.46
C MET A 275 -5.69 16.64 8.18
N THR A 276 -6.57 15.75 7.71
CA THR A 276 -7.97 16.05 7.40
C THR A 276 -8.80 16.27 8.66
N GLN A 277 -10.00 16.83 8.49
CA GLN A 277 -10.91 17.11 9.61
C GLN A 277 -11.26 15.86 10.43
N ASP A 278 -11.33 14.70 9.80
CA ASP A 278 -11.62 13.43 10.46
C ASP A 278 -10.39 12.71 11.02
N GLY A 279 -9.21 13.34 10.97
CA GLY A 279 -7.99 12.86 11.62
C GLY A 279 -7.07 12.02 10.73
N ARG A 280 -7.42 11.75 9.46
CA ARG A 280 -6.49 11.05 8.56
C ARG A 280 -5.28 11.93 8.26
N LYS A 281 -4.10 11.34 8.42
CA LYS A 281 -2.83 11.94 8.04
C LYS A 281 -2.40 11.47 6.66
N GLY A 282 -1.66 12.31 5.96
CA GLY A 282 -1.05 11.96 4.69
C GLY A 282 0.02 12.95 4.27
N VAL A 283 0.64 12.67 3.13
CA VAL A 283 1.62 13.52 2.48
C VAL A 283 1.25 13.71 1.01
N ILE A 284 1.23 14.96 0.58
CA ILE A 284 1.12 15.35 -0.83
C ILE A 284 2.54 15.68 -1.33
N LEU A 285 2.92 15.10 -2.47
CA LEU A 285 4.11 15.51 -3.21
C LEU A 285 3.72 16.51 -4.29
N GLY A 286 4.22 17.73 -4.18
CA GLY A 286 4.20 18.71 -5.27
C GLY A 286 5.27 18.38 -6.29
N LEU A 287 4.89 18.18 -7.56
CA LEU A 287 5.84 17.94 -8.64
C LEU A 287 6.18 19.26 -9.36
N GLU A 288 6.73 19.17 -10.56
CA GLU A 288 7.07 20.33 -11.40
C GLU A 288 5.83 21.16 -11.78
N LEU A 289 5.94 22.48 -11.64
CA LEU A 289 4.88 23.43 -11.99
C LEU A 289 4.64 23.47 -13.50
N ILE A 290 3.36 23.52 -13.89
CA ILE A 290 2.92 23.62 -15.28
C ILE A 290 2.00 24.83 -15.41
N GLY A 291 2.58 26.00 -15.68
CA GLY A 291 1.86 27.27 -15.66
C GLY A 291 1.28 27.57 -14.27
N PHE A 292 -0.05 27.62 -14.15
CA PHE A 292 -0.77 27.86 -12.90
C PHE A 292 -1.23 26.57 -12.19
N LYS A 293 -0.60 25.44 -12.51
CA LYS A 293 -1.04 24.14 -12.05
C LYS A 293 0.15 23.35 -11.53
N ILE A 294 -0.14 22.42 -10.62
CA ILE A 294 0.86 21.49 -10.09
C ILE A 294 0.30 20.07 -10.18
N PRO A 295 1.05 19.12 -10.76
CA PRO A 295 0.74 17.70 -10.65
C PRO A 295 1.07 17.21 -9.24
N LEU A 296 0.17 16.44 -8.64
CA LEU A 296 0.31 15.89 -7.30
C LEU A 296 0.28 14.37 -7.30
N GLN A 297 1.05 13.79 -6.38
CA GLN A 297 0.87 12.41 -5.90
C GLN A 297 0.56 12.45 -4.42
N THR A 298 -0.17 11.45 -3.92
CA THR A 298 -0.56 11.42 -2.50
C THR A 298 -0.32 10.08 -1.87
N LYS A 299 0.07 10.13 -0.59
CA LYS A 299 0.13 9.00 0.32
C LYS A 299 -0.76 9.36 1.51
N ILE A 300 -1.76 8.57 1.82
CA ILE A 300 -2.75 8.92 2.86
C ILE A 300 -3.18 7.69 3.63
N GLN A 301 -3.53 7.91 4.90
CA GLN A 301 -4.23 6.92 5.69
C GLN A 301 -5.58 6.51 5.05
N LYS A 302 -5.90 5.21 5.02
CA LYS A 302 -7.21 4.71 4.55
C LYS A 302 -8.30 5.01 5.59
N ILE A 303 -7.98 4.80 6.86
CA ILE A 303 -8.86 4.95 8.01
C ILE A 303 -8.19 5.94 8.98
N PRO A 304 -8.93 6.89 9.58
CA PRO A 304 -8.35 7.76 10.60
C PRO A 304 -7.93 6.95 11.83
N GLU A 305 -6.74 7.23 12.35
CA GLU A 305 -6.25 6.70 13.62
C GLU A 305 -6.48 7.78 14.69
N LEU A 306 -7.35 7.49 15.66
CA LEU A 306 -7.67 8.37 16.79
C LEU A 306 -6.55 8.39 17.84
#